data_AF-A0A2E7QPS0-F1
#
_entry.id   AF-A0A2E7QPS0-F1
#
_cell.length_a   1.000
_cell.length_b   1.000
_cell.length_c   1.000
_cell.angle_alpha   90.00
_cell.angle_beta   90.00
_cell.angle_gamma   90.00
#
_symmetry.space_group_name_H-M   'P 1'
#
loop_
_entity.id
_entity.type
_entity.pdbx_description
1 polymer ?
#
loop_
_entity_poly.entity_id
_entity_poly.type
_entity_poly.pdbx_seq_one_letter_code
_entity_poly.pdbx_strand_id
1 'polypeptide(L)'
;MKTHLNRRTLLKGLGTVSVGLPLLEEMITANALGAALAKVPVRAFNVFFGLGIPAPLQTEGFDDVLEPLKPLSKKLLIMRNVDHVRCDVRGINAHFDGATASFTAQPAGGEAKAGGPSIDQMVRHAHHPQGLPAGMVPTLVAGTFFRRSRVGRYHHSYTLDGTVAARMQEKPRDLFDRVFGTLANANDADARAQRLKRSVLDSVVDQYRFYTGPNSPLGAASKGRVKDHLDRIREFEQRAFALPHKNGKGP
;
A
#
# COMPACT_ATOMS: atom_id res chain seq x y z
N MET A 1 4.14 -14.91 -31.68
CA MET A 1 4.73 -15.38 -30.41
C MET A 1 4.24 -14.44 -29.32
N LYS A 2 3.53 -14.90 -28.27
CA LYS A 2 3.12 -14.00 -27.18
C LYS A 2 4.35 -13.75 -26.29
N THR A 3 4.82 -12.51 -26.24
CA THR A 3 5.98 -12.14 -25.43
C THR A 3 5.60 -12.19 -23.96
N HIS A 4 6.33 -12.98 -23.16
CA HIS A 4 6.11 -13.05 -21.72
C HIS A 4 6.82 -11.89 -21.01
N LEU A 5 6.13 -11.21 -20.11
CA LEU A 5 6.65 -10.08 -19.34
C LEU A 5 6.72 -10.45 -17.84
N ASN A 6 7.83 -10.11 -17.18
CA ASN A 6 7.98 -10.35 -15.74
C ASN A 6 7.07 -9.39 -14.94
N ARG A 7 6.44 -9.87 -13.85
CA ARG A 7 5.68 -9.04 -12.90
C ARG A 7 6.49 -7.97 -12.18
N ARG A 8 7.82 -8.11 -12.17
CA ARG A 8 8.77 -7.15 -11.60
C ARG A 8 9.29 -6.14 -12.62
N THR A 9 8.74 -6.10 -13.83
CA THR A 9 9.06 -5.06 -14.80
C THR A 9 8.56 -3.71 -14.29
N LEU A 10 9.46 -2.73 -14.25
CA LEU A 10 9.20 -1.35 -13.85
C LEU A 10 9.64 -0.43 -14.99
N LEU A 11 8.92 0.67 -15.19
CA LEU A 11 9.42 1.80 -15.95
C LEU A 11 10.42 2.56 -15.08
N LYS A 12 11.61 2.85 -15.60
CA LYS A 12 12.67 3.52 -14.83
C LYS A 12 12.98 4.89 -15.42
N GLY A 13 12.79 5.93 -14.63
CA GLY A 13 13.03 7.31 -15.04
C GLY A 13 14.40 7.83 -14.63
N LEU A 14 14.55 9.15 -14.69
CA LEU A 14 15.72 9.85 -14.17
C LEU A 14 15.73 9.84 -12.63
N GLY A 15 16.91 9.96 -12.02
CA GLY A 15 17.03 10.01 -10.55
C GLY A 15 16.57 8.72 -9.88
N THR A 16 15.65 8.84 -8.92
CA THR A 16 15.09 7.67 -8.20
C THR A 16 13.74 7.23 -8.76
N VAL A 17 13.33 7.79 -9.90
CA VAL A 17 11.98 7.57 -10.43
C VAL A 17 11.79 6.14 -10.93
N SER A 18 10.74 5.48 -10.43
CA SER A 18 10.32 4.17 -10.93
C SER A 18 8.80 4.01 -10.85
N VAL A 19 8.21 3.40 -11.88
CA VAL A 19 6.77 3.16 -11.98
C VAL A 19 6.53 1.68 -12.25
N GLY A 20 5.80 1.01 -11.35
CA GLY A 20 5.37 -0.37 -11.56
C GLY A 20 4.29 -0.47 -12.64
N LEU A 21 4.33 -1.54 -13.43
CA LEU A 21 3.25 -1.83 -14.37
C LEU A 21 2.05 -2.48 -13.65
N PRO A 22 0.81 -2.22 -14.09
CA PRO A 22 -0.35 -2.94 -13.57
C PRO A 22 -0.26 -4.42 -13.97
N LEU A 23 -1.12 -5.28 -13.41
CA LEU A 23 -1.15 -6.68 -13.83
C LEU A 23 -1.61 -6.79 -15.29
N LEU A 24 -0.68 -7.20 -16.16
CA LEU A 24 -0.90 -7.38 -17.60
C LEU A 24 -1.15 -8.84 -17.95
N GLU A 25 -1.79 -9.09 -19.10
CA GLU A 25 -2.01 -10.45 -19.60
C GLU A 25 -0.68 -11.16 -19.90
N GLU A 26 0.33 -10.43 -20.37
CA GLU A 26 1.67 -10.92 -20.67
C GLU A 26 2.44 -11.36 -19.41
N MET A 27 1.97 -10.96 -18.23
CA MET A 27 2.49 -11.38 -16.92
C MET A 27 1.74 -12.58 -16.32
N ILE A 28 0.68 -13.03 -16.97
CA ILE A 28 -0.08 -14.20 -16.61
C ILE A 28 0.34 -15.30 -17.57
N THR A 29 1.21 -16.19 -17.12
CA THR A 29 1.49 -17.41 -17.87
C THR A 29 0.18 -18.17 -18.05
N ALA A 30 -0.34 -18.22 -19.28
CA ALA A 30 -1.22 -19.32 -19.65
C ALA A 30 -0.36 -20.57 -19.50
N ASN A 31 -0.72 -21.45 -18.55
CA ASN A 31 -0.02 -22.72 -18.44
C ASN A 31 -0.12 -23.39 -19.81
N ALA A 32 1.03 -23.74 -20.40
CA ALA A 32 1.03 -24.68 -21.50
C ALA A 32 0.25 -25.93 -21.06
N LEU A 33 -0.42 -26.62 -21.97
CA LEU A 33 -1.06 -27.91 -21.64
C LEU A 33 0.00 -28.81 -20.98
N GLY A 34 -0.18 -29.12 -19.69
CA GLY A 34 0.76 -29.90 -18.88
C GLY A 34 1.72 -29.11 -17.97
N ALA A 35 1.75 -27.77 -18.03
CA ALA A 35 2.52 -26.97 -17.08
C ALA A 35 1.81 -26.91 -15.72
N ALA A 36 2.58 -27.08 -14.63
CA ALA A 36 2.08 -27.00 -13.27
C ALA A 36 1.34 -25.67 -13.06
N LEU A 37 0.13 -25.73 -12.49
CA LEU A 37 -0.67 -24.54 -12.20
C LEU A 37 0.14 -23.53 -11.40
N ALA A 38 0.44 -22.38 -12.00
CA ALA A 38 1.06 -21.27 -11.31
C ALA A 38 0.24 -20.94 -10.04
N LYS A 39 0.83 -21.09 -8.86
CA LYS A 39 0.17 -20.83 -7.59
C LYS A 39 -0.26 -19.37 -7.55
N VAL A 40 -1.55 -19.13 -7.33
CA VAL A 40 -2.08 -17.77 -7.16
C VAL A 40 -1.42 -17.14 -5.93
N PRO A 41 -0.81 -15.94 -6.05
CA PRO A 41 -0.20 -15.28 -4.90
C PRO A 41 -1.24 -15.04 -3.80
N VAL A 42 -0.92 -15.48 -2.59
CA VAL A 42 -1.74 -15.18 -1.41
C VAL A 42 -1.55 -13.70 -1.07
N ARG A 43 -2.65 -13.00 -0.81
CA ARG A 43 -2.66 -11.61 -0.35
C ARG A 43 -3.31 -11.57 1.03
N ALA A 44 -2.69 -10.86 1.96
CA ALA A 44 -3.25 -10.57 3.26
C ALA A 44 -3.61 -9.09 3.33
N PHE A 45 -4.79 -8.79 3.87
CA PHE A 45 -5.21 -7.43 4.19
C PHE A 45 -5.85 -7.46 5.57
N ASN A 46 -5.60 -6.41 6.35
CA ASN A 46 -6.18 -6.24 7.66
C ASN A 46 -6.99 -4.94 7.66
N VAL A 47 -8.19 -4.97 8.22
CA VAL A 47 -9.08 -3.81 8.31
C VAL A 47 -9.44 -3.62 9.76
N PHE A 48 -9.31 -2.38 10.23
CA PHE A 48 -9.62 -1.99 11.60
C PHE A 48 -10.77 -0.98 11.59
N PHE A 49 -11.73 -1.17 12.49
CA PHE A 49 -12.83 -0.25 12.72
C PHE A 49 -12.65 0.38 14.10
N GLY A 50 -12.32 1.67 14.16
CA GLY A 50 -11.95 2.35 15.41
C GLY A 50 -13.04 2.46 16.48
N LEU A 51 -14.31 2.28 16.08
CA LEU A 51 -15.47 2.21 16.98
C LEU A 51 -16.02 0.78 17.10
N GLY A 52 -15.31 -0.20 16.54
CA GLY A 52 -15.80 -1.57 16.40
C GLY A 52 -16.93 -1.71 15.38
N ILE A 53 -17.52 -2.90 15.37
CA ILE A 53 -18.73 -3.22 14.61
C ILE A 53 -19.86 -3.40 15.63
N PRO A 54 -21.01 -2.72 15.50
CA PRO A 54 -22.15 -2.88 16.41
C PRO A 54 -22.54 -4.34 16.62
N ALA A 55 -22.83 -4.72 17.87
CA ALA A 55 -23.11 -6.12 18.24
C ALA A 55 -24.22 -6.79 17.40
N PRO A 56 -25.34 -6.12 17.04
CA PRO A 56 -26.37 -6.73 16.19
C PRO A 56 -25.82 -7.21 14.83
N LEU A 57 -24.99 -6.38 14.18
CA LEU A 57 -24.38 -6.72 12.88
C LEU A 57 -23.41 -7.91 12.96
N GLN A 58 -22.97 -8.29 14.16
CA GLN A 58 -22.06 -9.43 14.33
C GLN A 58 -22.80 -10.78 14.32
N THR A 59 -24.11 -10.81 14.61
CA THR A 59 -24.89 -12.06 14.69
C THR A 59 -25.66 -12.40 13.41
N GLU A 60 -25.83 -11.45 12.50
CA GLU A 60 -26.65 -11.52 11.29
C GLU A 60 -26.12 -12.46 10.17
N GLY A 61 -25.08 -13.27 10.43
CA GLY A 61 -24.65 -14.23 9.42
C GLY A 61 -24.02 -13.55 8.20
N PHE A 62 -24.59 -13.84 7.04
CA PHE A 62 -24.31 -13.18 5.76
C PHE A 62 -25.44 -12.24 5.35
N ASP A 63 -26.41 -11.94 6.21
CA ASP A 63 -27.50 -11.05 5.83
C ASP A 63 -27.03 -9.57 5.89
N ASP A 64 -27.79 -8.67 5.27
CA ASP A 64 -27.49 -7.23 5.14
C ASP A 64 -26.10 -6.92 4.55
N VAL A 65 -25.20 -6.27 5.30
CA VAL A 65 -23.92 -5.73 4.79
C VAL A 65 -22.96 -6.81 4.26
N LEU A 66 -23.13 -8.06 4.69
CA LEU A 66 -22.31 -9.20 4.24
C LEU A 66 -22.99 -10.05 3.15
N GLU A 67 -24.20 -9.70 2.70
CA GLU A 67 -24.92 -10.45 1.65
C GLU A 67 -24.12 -10.64 0.36
N PRO A 68 -23.38 -9.64 -0.14
CA PRO A 68 -22.55 -9.81 -1.32
C PRO A 68 -21.47 -10.90 -1.19
N LEU A 69 -21.11 -11.29 0.04
CA LEU A 69 -20.12 -12.34 0.31
C LEU A 69 -20.72 -13.74 0.43
N LYS A 70 -22.05 -13.89 0.45
CA LYS A 70 -22.75 -15.18 0.57
C LYS A 70 -22.30 -16.23 -0.46
N PRO A 71 -22.04 -15.90 -1.75
CA PRO A 71 -21.50 -16.85 -2.72
C PRO A 71 -20.10 -17.39 -2.36
N LEU A 72 -19.37 -16.70 -1.49
CA LEU A 72 -18.03 -17.07 -1.02
C LEU A 72 -18.06 -17.76 0.35
N SER A 73 -19.23 -18.03 0.93
CA SER A 73 -19.39 -18.59 2.28
C SER A 73 -18.53 -19.82 2.57
N LYS A 74 -18.41 -20.77 1.62
CA LYS A 74 -17.56 -21.97 1.76
C LYS A 74 -16.05 -21.69 1.74
N LYS A 75 -15.64 -20.45 1.44
CA LYS A 75 -14.24 -19.98 1.38
C LYS A 75 -13.93 -18.95 2.47
N LEU A 76 -14.90 -18.64 3.34
CA LEU A 76 -14.78 -17.63 4.38
C LEU A 76 -14.84 -18.29 5.75
N LEU A 77 -13.92 -17.89 6.62
CA LEU A 77 -13.98 -18.16 8.05
C LEU A 77 -14.30 -16.84 8.75
N ILE A 78 -15.47 -16.75 9.36
CA ILE A 78 -15.87 -15.60 10.17
C ILE A 78 -15.76 -16.01 11.63
N MET A 79 -14.72 -15.54 12.31
CA MET A 79 -14.57 -15.72 13.74
C MET A 79 -15.39 -14.65 14.47
N ARG A 80 -16.16 -15.08 15.48
CA ARG A 80 -17.03 -14.22 16.30
C ARG A 80 -16.70 -14.42 17.77
N ASN A 81 -17.09 -13.45 18.60
CA ASN A 81 -16.82 -13.48 20.05
C ASN A 81 -15.34 -13.70 20.36
N VAL A 82 -14.46 -13.14 19.52
CA VAL A 82 -13.02 -13.15 19.73
C VAL A 82 -12.69 -11.98 20.64
N ASP A 83 -12.11 -12.28 21.80
CA ASP A 83 -11.70 -11.28 22.77
C ASP A 83 -10.17 -11.24 22.88
N HIS A 84 -9.63 -10.04 23.04
CA HIS A 84 -8.20 -9.81 23.28
C HIS A 84 -7.92 -9.82 24.78
N VAL A 85 -8.16 -10.95 25.45
CA VAL A 85 -8.02 -11.09 26.91
C VAL A 85 -6.65 -10.62 27.42
N ARG A 86 -5.57 -10.87 26.66
CA ARG A 86 -4.20 -10.39 26.99
C ARG A 86 -4.05 -8.88 26.99
N CYS A 87 -4.95 -8.19 26.30
CA CYS A 87 -4.97 -6.73 26.15
C CYS A 87 -6.00 -6.08 27.07
N ASP A 88 -6.80 -6.84 27.82
CA ASP A 88 -7.69 -6.33 28.86
C ASP A 88 -6.88 -6.04 30.14
N VAL A 89 -6.20 -4.90 30.11
CA VAL A 89 -5.32 -4.44 31.19
C VAL A 89 -5.98 -3.28 31.90
N ARG A 90 -5.92 -3.25 33.24
CA ARG A 90 -6.53 -2.17 34.02
C ARG A 90 -5.93 -0.80 33.67
N GLY A 91 -6.79 0.22 33.52
CA GLY A 91 -6.38 1.61 33.32
C GLY A 91 -6.05 1.99 31.87
N ILE A 92 -6.35 1.11 30.91
CA ILE A 92 -6.18 1.37 29.49
C ILE A 92 -7.40 2.08 28.89
N ASN A 93 -7.21 2.68 27.72
CA ASN A 93 -8.26 3.25 26.91
C ASN A 93 -8.51 2.35 25.69
N ALA A 94 -9.71 1.78 25.57
CA ALA A 94 -10.05 0.86 24.48
C ALA A 94 -9.85 1.47 23.08
N HIS A 95 -10.01 2.79 22.89
CA HIS A 95 -9.76 3.42 21.59
C HIS A 95 -8.27 3.51 21.23
N PHE A 96 -7.38 3.64 22.22
CA PHE A 96 -5.94 3.78 21.98
C PHE A 96 -5.22 2.43 22.05
N ASP A 97 -5.43 1.73 23.15
CA ASP A 97 -4.73 0.48 23.45
C ASP A 97 -5.35 -0.68 22.66
N GLY A 98 -6.67 -0.66 22.44
CA GLY A 98 -7.36 -1.61 21.54
C GLY A 98 -6.94 -1.46 20.07
N ALA A 99 -6.69 -0.23 19.60
CA ALA A 99 -6.17 0.04 18.26
C ALA A 99 -4.75 -0.53 18.07
N THR A 100 -3.91 -0.49 19.10
CA THR A 100 -2.58 -1.11 19.11
C THR A 100 -2.69 -2.64 19.13
N ALA A 101 -3.60 -3.18 19.94
CA ALA A 101 -3.85 -4.61 20.06
C ALA A 101 -4.42 -5.25 18.78
N SER A 102 -5.13 -4.47 17.95
CA SER A 102 -5.95 -4.96 16.83
C SER A 102 -5.21 -5.89 15.87
N PHE A 103 -3.94 -5.63 15.57
CA PHE A 103 -3.12 -6.46 14.69
C PHE A 103 -1.89 -7.07 15.36
N THR A 104 -1.71 -6.85 16.66
CA THR A 104 -0.57 -7.36 17.43
C THR A 104 -0.98 -8.46 18.40
N ALA A 105 -2.24 -8.50 18.81
CA ALA A 105 -2.76 -9.33 19.91
C ALA A 105 -1.92 -9.21 21.21
N GLN A 106 -1.30 -8.04 21.41
CA GLN A 106 -0.45 -7.71 22.55
C GLN A 106 -0.88 -6.34 23.12
N PRO A 107 -0.79 -6.14 24.44
CA PRO A 107 -1.07 -4.85 25.05
C PRO A 107 -0.10 -3.77 24.54
N ALA A 108 -0.49 -2.50 24.61
CA ALA A 108 0.40 -1.40 24.26
C ALA A 108 1.62 -1.39 25.21
N GLY A 109 2.81 -1.17 24.64
CA GLY A 109 4.08 -1.09 25.35
C GLY A 109 4.52 0.35 25.66
N GLY A 110 3.58 1.30 25.62
CA GLY A 110 3.81 2.73 25.75
C GLY A 110 3.01 3.54 24.72
N GLU A 111 3.28 4.84 24.61
CA GLU A 111 2.49 5.72 23.71
C GLU A 111 2.70 5.41 22.21
N ALA A 112 3.92 5.00 21.83
CA ALA A 112 4.35 4.78 20.45
C ALA A 112 4.95 3.39 20.22
N LYS A 113 4.66 2.44 21.12
CA LYS A 113 5.20 1.09 21.06
C LYS A 113 4.09 0.08 21.35
N ALA A 114 4.01 -0.97 20.55
CA ALA A 114 3.19 -2.14 20.85
C ALA A 114 3.97 -3.16 21.70
N GLY A 115 3.26 -4.09 22.33
CA GLY A 115 3.89 -5.21 23.04
C GLY A 115 4.52 -6.26 22.12
N GLY A 116 4.33 -6.15 20.80
CA GLY A 116 4.92 -7.06 19.82
C GLY A 116 4.66 -6.62 18.37
N PRO A 117 5.11 -7.43 17.38
CA PRO A 117 4.91 -7.11 15.98
C PRO A 117 3.45 -7.17 15.58
N SER A 118 3.10 -6.37 14.59
CA SER A 118 1.83 -6.51 13.89
C SER A 118 1.87 -7.67 12.89
N ILE A 119 0.70 -8.23 12.58
CA ILE A 119 0.59 -9.38 11.68
C ILE A 119 1.17 -9.10 10.28
N ASP A 120 1.09 -7.87 9.77
CA ASP A 120 1.70 -7.51 8.48
C ASP A 120 3.24 -7.61 8.53
N GLN A 121 3.86 -7.20 9.64
CA GLN A 121 5.31 -7.33 9.82
C GLN A 121 5.72 -8.78 10.08
N MET A 122 4.88 -9.57 10.76
CA MET A 122 5.11 -11.01 10.91
C MET A 122 5.05 -11.74 9.56
N VAL A 123 4.03 -11.48 8.74
CA VAL A 123 3.89 -12.04 7.39
C VAL A 123 5.07 -11.63 6.51
N ARG A 124 5.46 -10.34 6.56
CA ARG A 124 6.65 -9.85 5.87
C ARG A 124 7.90 -10.61 6.30
N HIS A 125 8.15 -10.74 7.60
CA HIS A 125 9.35 -11.40 8.11
C HIS A 125 9.37 -12.90 7.79
N ALA A 126 8.23 -13.59 7.88
CA ALA A 126 8.13 -15.01 7.55
C ALA A 126 8.50 -15.32 6.09
N HIS A 127 8.13 -14.45 5.16
CA HIS A 127 8.46 -14.63 3.73
C HIS A 127 9.77 -13.99 3.29
N HIS A 128 10.25 -13.00 4.04
CA HIS A 128 11.44 -12.21 3.72
C HIS A 128 12.30 -11.97 4.97
N PRO A 129 12.84 -13.03 5.60
CA PRO A 129 13.56 -12.91 6.87
C PRO A 129 14.85 -12.10 6.75
N GLN A 130 15.49 -12.12 5.57
CA GLN A 130 16.69 -11.34 5.27
C GLN A 130 16.40 -9.95 4.65
N GLY A 131 15.14 -9.52 4.67
CA GLY A 131 14.71 -8.25 4.08
C GLY A 131 14.01 -8.41 2.72
N LEU A 132 13.39 -7.33 2.27
CA LEU A 132 12.61 -7.31 1.04
C LEU A 132 13.52 -7.38 -0.19
N PRO A 133 13.06 -8.00 -1.30
CA PRO A 133 13.77 -7.93 -2.57
C PRO A 133 13.99 -6.48 -3.02
N ALA A 134 15.07 -6.24 -3.76
CA ALA A 134 15.36 -4.93 -4.35
C ALA A 134 14.19 -4.41 -5.20
N GLY A 135 13.94 -3.10 -5.13
CA GLY A 135 12.87 -2.41 -5.86
C GLY A 135 11.46 -2.57 -5.25
N MET A 136 11.32 -3.22 -4.10
CA MET A 136 10.06 -3.22 -3.36
C MET A 136 9.91 -1.94 -2.53
N VAL A 137 8.70 -1.38 -2.54
CA VAL A 137 8.35 -0.32 -1.59
C VAL A 137 8.36 -0.95 -0.18
N PRO A 138 9.21 -0.46 0.76
CA PRO A 138 9.20 -0.94 2.13
C PRO A 138 7.89 -0.56 2.82
N THR A 139 7.73 -0.91 4.10
CA THR A 139 6.53 -0.53 4.86
C THR A 139 6.22 0.95 4.67
N LEU A 140 4.99 1.22 4.19
CA LEU A 140 4.47 2.54 3.90
C LEU A 140 3.19 2.71 4.71
N VAL A 141 3.19 3.70 5.59
CA VAL A 141 2.02 4.05 6.40
C VAL A 141 1.64 5.47 6.02
N ALA A 142 0.39 5.66 5.60
CA ALA A 142 -0.12 6.95 5.15
C ALA A 142 -1.57 7.12 5.58
N GLY A 143 -1.97 8.37 5.83
CA GLY A 143 -3.31 8.67 6.30
C GLY A 143 -3.39 10.02 6.99
N THR A 144 -4.62 10.43 7.27
CA THR A 144 -4.93 11.59 8.09
C THR A 144 -5.33 11.11 9.49
N PHE A 145 -4.95 11.87 10.52
CA PHE A 145 -5.23 11.49 11.89
C PHE A 145 -5.36 12.72 12.79
N PHE A 146 -5.96 12.52 13.96
CA PHE A 146 -6.11 13.57 14.95
C PHE A 146 -4.87 13.66 15.84
N ARG A 147 -4.20 14.82 15.86
CA ARG A 147 -2.92 15.01 16.56
C ARG A 147 -3.01 15.00 18.09
N ARG A 148 -4.18 15.23 18.69
CA ARG A 148 -4.38 15.15 20.15
C ARG A 148 -4.64 13.71 20.61
N SER A 149 -3.84 12.77 20.12
CA SER A 149 -4.02 11.34 20.35
C SER A 149 -2.66 10.66 20.53
N ARG A 150 -2.66 9.48 21.17
CA ARG A 150 -1.50 8.60 21.20
C ARG A 150 -1.24 7.99 19.82
N VAL A 151 0.02 7.71 19.54
CA VAL A 151 0.49 7.13 18.26
C VAL A 151 -0.22 5.80 17.98
N GLY A 152 -0.42 4.97 19.01
CA GLY A 152 -1.09 3.68 18.88
C GLY A 152 -2.56 3.71 18.43
N ARG A 153 -3.22 4.88 18.43
CA ARG A 153 -4.59 4.99 17.90
C ARG A 153 -4.66 4.94 16.38
N TYR A 154 -3.65 5.50 15.71
CA TYR A 154 -3.66 5.73 14.26
C TYR A 154 -2.53 4.99 13.53
N HIS A 155 -1.59 4.40 14.25
CA HIS A 155 -0.66 3.42 13.71
C HIS A 155 -1.13 2.00 14.01
N HIS A 156 -1.02 1.12 13.01
CA HIS A 156 -1.38 -0.29 13.15
C HIS A 156 -0.32 -1.25 12.59
N SER A 157 0.89 -0.74 12.31
CA SER A 157 2.01 -1.54 11.80
C SER A 157 3.23 -1.35 12.69
N TYR A 158 3.71 -2.44 13.27
CA TYR A 158 4.75 -2.48 14.28
C TYR A 158 5.79 -3.56 13.96
N THR A 159 7.07 -3.20 14.03
CA THR A 159 8.21 -4.10 13.81
C THR A 159 8.30 -5.22 14.84
N LEU A 160 9.24 -6.15 14.65
CA LEU A 160 9.46 -7.30 15.54
C LEU A 160 9.71 -6.91 17.01
N ASP A 161 10.27 -5.73 17.26
CA ASP A 161 10.51 -5.19 18.60
C ASP A 161 9.36 -4.31 19.13
N GLY A 162 8.26 -4.20 18.39
CA GLY A 162 7.06 -3.44 18.74
C GLY A 162 7.12 -1.94 18.44
N THR A 163 8.20 -1.43 17.84
CA THR A 163 8.27 -0.02 17.42
C THR A 163 7.46 0.23 16.14
N VAL A 164 7.09 1.48 15.85
CA VAL A 164 6.31 1.80 14.64
C VAL A 164 7.10 1.45 13.37
N ALA A 165 6.48 0.69 12.46
CA ALA A 165 7.18 0.14 11.29
C ALA A 165 7.53 1.16 10.20
N ALA A 166 6.83 2.29 10.16
CA ALA A 166 7.17 3.43 9.33
C ALA A 166 6.52 4.70 9.88
N ARG A 167 7.11 5.86 9.54
CA ARG A 167 6.50 7.17 9.83
C ARG A 167 5.29 7.39 8.94
N MET A 168 4.18 7.83 9.55
CA MET A 168 2.96 8.23 8.85
C MET A 168 3.25 9.34 7.82
N GLN A 169 2.85 9.11 6.57
CA GLN A 169 2.87 10.12 5.50
C GLN A 169 1.51 10.80 5.43
N GLU A 170 1.45 12.06 5.85
CA GLU A 170 0.21 12.86 5.85
C GLU A 170 0.05 13.70 4.59
N LYS A 171 1.16 14.12 4.00
CA LYS A 171 1.15 15.00 2.82
C LYS A 171 1.09 14.13 1.56
N PRO A 172 0.11 14.34 0.66
CA PRO A 172 0.04 13.60 -0.60
C PRO A 172 1.31 13.71 -1.44
N ARG A 173 2.01 14.85 -1.39
CA ARG A 173 3.29 15.06 -2.07
C ARG A 173 4.38 14.12 -1.54
N ASP A 174 4.61 14.10 -0.24
CA ASP A 174 5.62 13.26 0.39
C ASP A 174 5.32 11.75 0.14
N LEU A 175 4.03 11.39 0.14
CA LEU A 175 3.58 10.05 -0.21
C LEU A 175 3.86 9.71 -1.68
N PHE A 176 3.55 10.63 -2.60
CA PHE A 176 3.79 10.46 -4.04
C PHE A 176 5.28 10.28 -4.32
N ASP A 177 6.11 11.18 -3.78
CA ASP A 177 7.57 11.13 -3.89
C ASP A 177 8.15 9.84 -3.32
N ARG A 178 7.58 9.33 -2.21
CA ARG A 178 8.02 8.07 -1.60
C ARG A 178 7.63 6.83 -2.41
N VAL A 179 6.53 6.87 -3.16
CA VAL A 179 6.06 5.74 -3.98
C VAL A 179 6.74 5.72 -5.34
N PHE A 180 6.85 6.87 -6.00
CA PHE A 180 7.32 6.97 -7.39
C PHE A 180 8.75 7.46 -7.54
N GLY A 181 9.37 7.93 -6.44
CA GLY A 181 10.70 8.52 -6.45
C GLY A 181 10.68 10.01 -6.80
N THR A 182 11.84 10.64 -6.62
CA THR A 182 12.07 12.05 -6.93
C THR A 182 13.16 12.21 -7.98
N LEU A 183 13.05 13.32 -8.72
CA LEU A 183 14.12 13.82 -9.58
C LEU A 183 15.11 14.56 -8.69
N ALA A 184 16.41 14.23 -8.80
CA ALA A 184 17.43 14.87 -7.97
C ALA A 184 17.43 16.38 -8.20
N ASN A 185 17.47 17.17 -7.11
CA ASN A 185 17.59 18.61 -7.17
C ASN A 185 18.97 18.97 -7.73
N ALA A 186 19.07 19.14 -9.05
CA ALA A 186 20.10 20.02 -9.59
C ALA A 186 19.74 21.43 -9.11
N ASN A 187 20.61 22.03 -8.28
CA ASN A 187 20.57 23.45 -7.93
C ASN A 187 20.18 24.24 -9.17
N ASP A 188 19.08 25.00 -9.18
CA ASP A 188 18.86 25.98 -10.25
C ASP A 188 17.70 26.95 -9.98
N ALA A 189 18.00 28.21 -10.25
CA ALA A 189 17.19 29.41 -10.05
C ALA A 189 16.04 29.60 -11.06
N ASP A 190 15.71 28.58 -11.87
CA ASP A 190 14.74 28.71 -12.96
C ASP A 190 13.45 27.89 -12.73
N ALA A 191 12.36 28.58 -12.38
CA ALA A 191 11.07 28.00 -12.03
C ALA A 191 10.40 27.22 -13.17
N ARG A 192 10.71 27.54 -14.44
CA ARG A 192 10.13 26.84 -15.61
C ARG A 192 10.89 25.55 -15.91
N ALA A 193 12.22 25.58 -15.82
CA ALA A 193 13.05 24.37 -15.87
C ALA A 193 12.72 23.41 -14.72
N GLN A 194 12.43 23.93 -13.52
CA GLN A 194 11.97 23.11 -12.39
C GLN A 194 10.59 22.47 -12.60
N ARG A 195 9.70 23.06 -13.40
CA ARG A 195 8.36 22.50 -13.65
C ARG A 195 8.40 21.34 -14.64
N LEU A 196 9.27 21.44 -15.65
CA LEU A 196 9.55 20.38 -16.63
C LEU A 196 10.42 19.25 -16.05
N LYS A 197 11.34 19.57 -15.13
CA LYS A 197 12.16 18.59 -14.38
C LYS A 197 11.45 17.96 -13.17
N ARG A 198 10.12 18.02 -13.07
CA ARG A 198 9.37 17.53 -11.89
C ARG A 198 8.37 16.42 -12.16
N SER A 199 8.07 16.10 -13.41
CA SER A 199 7.09 15.04 -13.67
C SER A 199 7.78 13.68 -13.72
N VAL A 200 7.37 12.79 -12.82
CA VAL A 200 7.68 11.35 -12.84
C VAL A 200 7.39 10.78 -14.21
N LEU A 201 6.24 11.13 -14.80
CA LEU A 201 5.79 10.59 -16.06
C LEU A 201 6.58 11.10 -17.26
N ASP A 202 7.02 12.36 -17.22
CA ASP A 202 7.85 12.91 -18.30
C ASP A 202 9.20 12.17 -18.36
N SER A 203 9.70 11.68 -17.22
CA SER A 203 10.95 10.91 -17.16
C SER A 203 10.85 9.46 -17.68
N VAL A 204 9.64 8.91 -17.81
CA VAL A 204 9.39 7.55 -18.32
C VAL A 204 8.63 7.53 -19.66
N VAL A 205 8.49 8.69 -20.31
CA VAL A 205 7.63 8.86 -21.49
C VAL A 205 8.01 7.95 -22.67
N ASP A 206 9.30 7.70 -22.89
CA ASP A 206 9.75 6.86 -24.00
C ASP A 206 9.39 5.39 -23.77
N GLN A 207 9.51 4.92 -22.53
CA GLN A 207 9.08 3.56 -22.17
C GLN A 207 7.56 3.43 -22.25
N TYR A 208 6.83 4.47 -21.85
CA TYR A 208 5.39 4.53 -22.05
C TYR A 208 5.01 4.41 -23.53
N ARG A 209 5.64 5.19 -24.41
CA ARG A 209 5.44 5.13 -25.87
C ARG A 209 5.79 3.77 -26.43
N PHE A 210 6.85 3.14 -25.92
CA PHE A 210 7.21 1.77 -26.30
C PHE A 210 6.11 0.77 -25.95
N TYR A 211 5.62 0.77 -24.71
CA TYR A 211 4.60 -0.19 -24.25
C TYR A 211 3.20 0.07 -24.82
N THR A 212 2.89 1.28 -25.25
CA THR A 212 1.58 1.61 -25.88
C THR A 212 1.63 1.72 -27.39
N GLY A 213 2.82 1.76 -27.98
CA GLY A 213 3.04 1.95 -29.40
C GLY A 213 2.73 0.74 -30.28
N PRO A 214 2.86 0.89 -31.60
CA PRO A 214 2.61 -0.18 -32.57
C PRO A 214 3.53 -1.39 -32.37
N ASN A 215 4.80 -1.15 -32.03
CA ASN A 215 5.83 -2.18 -31.82
C ASN A 215 5.83 -2.76 -30.40
N SER A 216 4.83 -2.43 -29.58
CA SER A 216 4.74 -2.92 -28.21
C SER A 216 4.59 -4.45 -28.16
N PRO A 217 5.23 -5.14 -27.20
CA PRO A 217 5.02 -6.56 -26.98
C PRO A 217 3.64 -6.89 -26.36
N LEU A 218 2.84 -5.87 -26.01
CA LEU A 218 1.57 -6.03 -25.31
C LEU A 218 0.38 -6.18 -26.28
N GLY A 219 -0.60 -6.99 -25.90
CA GLY A 219 -1.92 -7.05 -26.52
C GLY A 219 -2.76 -5.81 -26.24
N ALA A 220 -3.84 -5.62 -27.01
CA ALA A 220 -4.68 -4.42 -26.96
C ALA A 220 -5.22 -4.11 -25.54
N ALA A 221 -5.70 -5.13 -24.83
CA ALA A 221 -6.21 -4.98 -23.46
C ALA A 221 -5.12 -4.50 -22.49
N SER A 222 -3.93 -5.10 -22.55
CA SER A 222 -2.78 -4.69 -21.73
C SER A 222 -2.29 -3.28 -22.08
N LYS A 223 -2.26 -2.89 -23.35
CA LYS A 223 -1.95 -1.50 -23.76
C LYS A 223 -2.93 -0.51 -23.13
N GLY A 224 -4.23 -0.82 -23.17
CA GLY A 224 -5.28 -0.03 -22.51
C GLY A 224 -5.02 0.12 -21.01
N ARG A 225 -4.72 -0.97 -20.30
CA ARG A 225 -4.41 -0.93 -18.86
C ARG A 225 -3.18 -0.10 -18.53
N VAL A 226 -2.12 -0.18 -19.34
CA VAL A 226 -0.91 0.64 -19.14
C VAL A 226 -1.23 2.11 -19.32
N LYS A 227 -2.02 2.47 -20.33
CA LYS A 227 -2.47 3.85 -20.55
C LYS A 227 -3.27 4.37 -19.35
N ASP A 228 -4.32 3.66 -18.96
CA ASP A 228 -5.17 4.06 -17.82
C ASP A 228 -4.38 4.18 -16.52
N HIS A 229 -3.40 3.30 -16.30
CA HIS A 229 -2.55 3.34 -15.12
C HIS A 229 -1.69 4.61 -15.07
N LEU A 230 -1.06 4.99 -16.18
CA LEU A 230 -0.21 6.17 -16.24
C LEU A 230 -1.02 7.47 -16.24
N ASP A 231 -2.20 7.47 -16.86
CA ASP A 231 -3.14 8.60 -16.78
C ASP A 231 -3.55 8.85 -15.32
N ARG A 232 -3.83 7.80 -14.53
CA ARG A 232 -4.10 7.92 -13.09
C ARG A 232 -2.90 8.44 -12.30
N ILE A 233 -1.69 8.00 -12.62
CA ILE A 233 -0.48 8.52 -11.97
C ILE A 233 -0.33 10.02 -12.27
N ARG A 234 -0.65 10.47 -13.50
CA ARG A 234 -0.61 11.90 -13.88
C ARG A 234 -1.60 12.70 -13.06
N GLU A 235 -2.81 12.18 -12.88
CA GLU A 235 -3.83 12.82 -12.05
C GLU A 235 -3.36 12.94 -10.59
N PHE A 236 -2.79 11.87 -10.02
CA PHE A 236 -2.25 11.89 -8.66
C PHE A 236 -1.10 12.89 -8.50
N GLU A 237 -0.19 12.94 -9.48
CA GLU A 237 0.88 13.93 -9.52
C GLU A 237 0.30 15.35 -9.54
N GLN A 238 -0.60 15.65 -10.47
CA GLN A 238 -1.22 16.97 -10.57
C GLN A 238 -1.89 17.38 -9.26
N ARG A 239 -2.63 16.49 -8.61
CA ARG A 239 -3.29 16.76 -7.33
C ARG A 239 -2.30 16.94 -6.18
N ALA A 240 -1.26 16.11 -6.11
CA ALA A 240 -0.23 16.20 -5.07
C ALA A 240 0.59 17.49 -5.16
N PHE A 241 0.76 18.03 -6.37
CA PHE A 241 1.55 19.23 -6.64
C PHE A 241 0.73 20.49 -6.94
N ALA A 242 -0.61 20.42 -6.94
CA ALA A 242 -1.50 21.55 -7.20
C ALA A 242 -1.34 22.69 -6.18
N LEU A 243 -1.09 22.35 -4.91
CA LEU A 243 -0.90 23.33 -3.85
C LEU A 243 0.59 23.67 -3.68
N PRO A 244 0.95 24.96 -3.49
CA PRO A 244 2.32 25.36 -3.22
C PRO A 244 2.83 24.70 -1.93
N HIS A 245 4.11 24.36 -1.91
CA HIS A 245 4.72 23.79 -0.71
C HIS A 245 4.74 24.87 0.38
N LYS A 246 3.90 24.70 1.41
CA LYS A 246 3.98 25.57 2.59
C LYS A 246 5.27 25.24 3.35
N ASN A 247 6.28 26.08 3.16
CA ASN A 247 7.48 26.08 3.99
C ASN A 247 7.08 26.51 5.41
N GLY A 248 7.17 25.59 6.36
CA GLY A 248 7.25 25.86 7.79
C GLY A 248 6.15 26.75 8.38
N LYS A 249 5.11 26.09 8.92
CA LYS A 249 4.12 26.49 9.95
C LYS A 249 2.76 26.01 9.45
N GLY A 250 2.45 24.76 9.78
CA GLY A 250 1.44 23.91 9.16
C GLY A 250 0.17 24.58 8.63
N PRO A 251 -0.99 24.22 9.19
CA PRO A 251 -1.60 24.92 10.31
C PRO A 251 -0.79 24.78 11.61
#